data_AF-A0A975CRK2-F1
#
_entry.id   AF-A0A975CRK2-F1
#
_cell.length_a   1.000
_cell.length_b   1.000
_cell.length_c   1.000
_cell.angle_alpha   90.00
_cell.angle_beta   90.00
_cell.angle_gamma   90.00
#
_symmetry.space_group_name_H-M   'P 1'
#
loop_
_entity.id
_entity.type
_entity.pdbx_description
1 polymer ?
#
loop_
_entity_poly.entity_id
_entity_poly.type
_entity_poly.pdbx_seq_one_letter_code
_entity_poly.pdbx_strand_id
1 'polypeptide(L)'
;MANSYKSISTSLDAANFDEKLIPVLEKVLKDSHQKKFIILHTLGSHFRYNYRYPDNFKVFKPTLKKGLSTETTNSISNKKEIINSYDNSILYTDFVLSKIIHKLKKKNVVSYMYYISDHGENLFDTEDGKILHGFETPSKFEIKIPLFIWTSKKYNHKYSEKIENLNKNINQKISSANTFQTILDLSHISYPNFEKQQSFANKKFDTLQKRTFYTVNKTVLKLD
;
A
#
# COMPACT_ATOMS: atom_id res chain seq x y z
N MET A 1 11.06 23.36 8.61
CA MET A 1 11.72 22.20 9.27
C MET A 1 10.66 21.37 9.96
N ALA A 2 10.82 20.04 10.04
CA ALA A 2 9.96 19.20 10.87
C ALA A 2 10.38 19.43 12.33
N ASN A 3 9.49 20.00 13.13
CA ASN A 3 9.84 20.44 14.49
C ASN A 3 9.75 19.31 15.52
N SER A 4 9.31 18.12 15.11
CA SER A 4 9.24 16.94 15.97
C SER A 4 9.19 15.66 15.13
N TYR A 5 9.83 14.61 15.63
CA TYR A 5 9.72 13.24 15.13
C TYR A 5 9.17 12.36 16.25
N LYS A 6 8.15 11.56 15.94
CA LYS A 6 7.56 10.59 16.87
C LYS A 6 7.48 9.25 16.15
N SER A 7 8.17 8.26 16.68
CA SER A 7 8.00 6.86 16.27
C SER A 7 7.21 6.14 17.35
N ILE A 8 6.14 5.46 16.95
CA ILE A 8 5.35 4.60 17.83
C ILE A 8 5.41 3.22 17.21
N SER A 9 6.27 2.38 17.78
CA SER A 9 6.28 0.95 17.47
C SER A 9 5.54 0.23 18.58
N THR A 10 4.39 -0.33 18.25
CA THR A 10 3.79 -1.40 19.02
C THR A 10 4.26 -2.69 18.38
N SER A 11 4.85 -3.61 19.14
CA SER A 11 5.12 -4.97 18.63
C SER A 11 3.80 -5.56 18.15
N LEU A 12 3.60 -5.55 16.84
CA LEU A 12 2.52 -6.25 16.18
C LEU A 12 3.05 -7.63 15.92
N ASP A 13 3.17 -8.44 16.98
CA ASP A 13 3.34 -9.87 16.85
C ASP A 13 2.26 -10.34 15.85
N ALA A 14 2.54 -11.36 15.03
CA ALA A 14 1.64 -11.84 13.98
C ALA A 14 0.19 -12.18 14.43
N ALA A 15 -0.06 -12.15 15.75
CA ALA A 15 -1.35 -12.27 16.42
C ALA A 15 -2.22 -10.99 16.43
N ASN A 16 -1.71 -9.83 16.01
CA ASN A 16 -2.43 -8.55 16.08
C ASN A 16 -2.90 -8.06 14.70
N PHE A 17 -4.11 -7.49 14.65
CA PHE A 17 -4.67 -6.93 13.41
C PHE A 17 -4.34 -5.45 13.20
N ASP A 18 -4.25 -5.03 11.94
CA ASP A 18 -3.85 -3.66 11.56
C ASP A 18 -4.80 -2.55 12.06
N GLU A 19 -6.05 -2.86 12.43
CA GLU A 19 -6.94 -1.87 13.05
C GLU A 19 -6.41 -1.29 14.36
N LYS A 20 -5.43 -1.94 15.01
CA LYS A 20 -4.73 -1.39 16.18
C LYS A 20 -3.94 -0.10 15.87
N LEU A 21 -3.67 0.18 14.59
CA LEU A 21 -3.10 1.45 14.16
C LEU A 21 -4.09 2.62 14.31
N ILE A 22 -5.41 2.36 14.35
CA ILE A 22 -6.43 3.42 14.37
C ILE A 22 -6.37 4.27 15.65
N PRO A 23 -6.33 3.72 16.87
CA PRO A 23 -6.18 4.53 18.08
C PRO A 23 -4.86 5.32 18.12
N VAL A 24 -3.78 4.77 17.55
CA VAL A 24 -2.49 5.48 17.46
C VAL A 24 -2.59 6.67 16.51
N LEU A 25 -3.16 6.46 15.31
CA LEU A 25 -3.46 7.53 14.37
C LEU A 25 -4.30 8.62 15.02
N GLU A 26 -5.34 8.28 15.78
CA GLU A 26 -6.18 9.27 16.46
C GLU A 26 -5.41 10.15 17.44
N LYS A 27 -4.48 9.58 18.22
CA LYS A 27 -3.61 10.34 19.11
C LYS A 27 -2.74 11.33 18.32
N VAL A 28 -2.13 10.88 17.22
CA VAL A 28 -1.33 11.73 16.34
C VAL A 28 -2.18 12.82 15.67
N LEU A 29 -3.43 12.53 15.31
CA LEU A 29 -4.34 13.52 14.73
C LEU A 29 -4.84 14.57 15.72
N LYS A 30 -4.84 14.28 17.03
CA LYS A 30 -5.21 15.21 18.12
C LYS A 30 -4.06 16.10 18.57
N ASP A 31 -2.82 15.73 18.28
CA ASP A 31 -1.62 16.52 18.58
C ASP A 31 -1.70 17.93 17.94
N SER A 32 -1.12 18.94 18.60
CA SER A 32 -1.24 20.36 18.23
C SER A 32 -0.40 20.79 17.02
N HIS A 33 0.52 19.95 16.52
CA HIS A 33 1.35 20.30 15.37
C HIS A 33 0.48 20.50 14.11
N GLN A 34 0.71 21.63 13.42
CA GLN A 34 -0.08 22.03 12.25
C GLN A 34 0.19 21.18 11.01
N LYS A 35 1.45 20.81 10.77
CA LYS A 35 1.88 19.98 9.63
C LYS A 35 2.29 18.60 10.14
N LYS A 36 1.76 17.55 9.53
CA LYS A 36 1.98 16.17 9.94
C LYS A 36 2.27 15.31 8.72
N PHE A 37 3.32 14.51 8.81
CA PHE A 37 3.58 13.39 7.93
C PHE A 37 3.50 12.12 8.76
N ILE A 38 2.60 11.21 8.40
CA ILE A 38 2.26 10.04 9.20
C ILE A 38 2.48 8.82 8.31
N ILE A 39 3.36 7.92 8.76
CA ILE A 39 3.56 6.62 8.12
C ILE A 39 2.85 5.58 8.98
N LEU A 40 1.97 4.80 8.36
CA LEU A 40 1.35 3.63 8.95
C LEU A 40 1.87 2.42 8.17
N HIS A 41 2.65 1.57 8.81
CA HIS A 41 3.17 0.34 8.22
C HIS A 41 2.32 -0.84 8.70
N THR A 42 1.67 -1.52 7.76
CA THR A 42 0.69 -2.59 8.00
C THR A 42 1.31 -3.95 7.75
N LEU A 43 0.79 -4.99 8.42
CA LEU A 43 1.02 -6.37 7.96
C LEU A 43 0.29 -6.67 6.64
N GLY A 44 -0.87 -6.03 6.43
CA GLY A 44 -1.66 -6.18 5.21
C GLY A 44 -1.98 -7.64 4.91
N SER A 45 -1.60 -8.08 3.71
CA SER A 45 -1.79 -9.46 3.25
C SER A 45 -0.56 -10.35 3.43
N HIS A 46 0.33 -10.07 4.39
CA HIS A 46 1.48 -10.94 4.63
C HIS A 46 1.05 -12.37 5.04
N PHE A 47 1.70 -13.38 4.48
CA PHE A 47 1.47 -14.79 4.83
C PHE A 47 1.73 -15.05 6.32
N ARG A 48 0.92 -15.81 7.08
CA ARG A 48 -0.27 -16.59 6.75
C ARG A 48 -1.56 -15.76 6.71
N TYR A 49 -2.23 -15.71 5.56
CA TYR A 49 -3.35 -14.78 5.31
C TYR A 49 -4.51 -14.90 6.31
N ASN A 50 -4.84 -16.11 6.76
CA ASN A 50 -5.92 -16.39 7.72
C ASN A 50 -5.69 -15.83 9.14
N TYR A 51 -4.51 -15.26 9.40
CA TYR A 51 -4.21 -14.53 10.64
C TYR A 51 -4.27 -13.00 10.46
N ARG A 52 -4.54 -12.50 9.26
CA ARG A 52 -4.56 -11.06 8.95
C ARG A 52 -5.91 -10.39 9.25
N TYR A 53 -6.95 -11.17 9.51
CA TYR A 53 -8.31 -10.67 9.71
C TYR A 53 -9.04 -11.43 10.83
N PRO A 54 -10.00 -10.78 11.52
CA PRO A 54 -10.83 -11.43 12.52
C PRO A 54 -11.90 -12.32 11.88
N ASP A 55 -12.52 -13.21 12.68
CA ASP A 55 -13.42 -14.24 12.15
C ASP A 55 -14.66 -13.68 11.43
N ASN A 56 -15.11 -12.48 11.78
CA ASN A 56 -16.20 -11.77 11.09
C ASN A 56 -15.83 -11.28 9.67
N PHE A 57 -14.56 -11.34 9.28
CA PHE A 57 -14.09 -11.07 7.92
C PHE A 57 -13.88 -12.35 7.10
N LYS A 58 -14.24 -13.54 7.61
CA LYS A 58 -14.27 -14.80 6.84
C LYS A 58 -15.48 -14.83 5.89
N VAL A 59 -15.47 -13.96 4.88
CA VAL A 59 -16.55 -13.86 3.89
C VAL A 59 -16.38 -14.94 2.82
N PHE A 60 -15.19 -15.03 2.21
CA PHE A 60 -14.86 -16.05 1.23
C PHE A 60 -14.46 -17.35 1.94
N LYS A 61 -15.06 -18.48 1.52
CA LYS A 61 -14.91 -19.79 2.17
C LYS A 61 -14.77 -20.93 1.14
N PRO A 62 -14.08 -22.04 1.48
CA PRO A 62 -13.38 -22.32 2.73
C PRO A 62 -12.10 -21.49 2.90
N THR A 63 -11.60 -21.35 4.14
CA THR A 63 -10.34 -20.65 4.46
C THR A 63 -9.32 -21.60 5.07
N LEU A 64 -8.04 -21.24 5.06
CA LEU A 64 -6.98 -21.97 5.75
C LEU A 64 -7.28 -22.12 7.25
N LYS A 65 -7.04 -23.32 7.79
CA LYS A 65 -7.12 -23.57 9.24
C LYS A 65 -5.94 -22.90 9.94
N LYS A 66 -6.20 -22.34 11.13
CA LYS A 66 -5.13 -21.83 12.01
C LYS A 66 -4.40 -23.01 12.65
N GLY A 67 -3.11 -22.87 12.93
CA GLY A 67 -2.28 -23.88 13.61
C GLY A 67 -1.60 -24.92 12.70
N LEU A 68 -1.80 -24.86 11.37
CA LEU A 68 -1.10 -25.74 10.43
C LEU A 68 0.39 -25.38 10.32
N SER A 69 1.26 -26.32 9.91
CA SER A 69 2.66 -26.00 9.55
C SER A 69 2.69 -25.17 8.26
N THR A 70 3.79 -24.47 7.99
CA THR A 70 3.93 -23.67 6.77
C THR A 70 3.93 -24.55 5.52
N GLU A 71 4.59 -25.71 5.59
CA GLU A 71 4.63 -26.71 4.52
C GLU A 71 3.23 -27.22 4.18
N THR A 72 2.44 -27.60 5.19
CA THR A 72 1.06 -28.03 4.97
C THR A 72 0.19 -26.90 4.43
N THR A 73 0.41 -25.67 4.91
CA THR A 73 -0.36 -24.50 4.49
C THR A 73 -0.09 -24.15 3.02
N ASN A 74 1.16 -24.25 2.55
CA ASN A 74 1.60 -23.89 1.19
C ASN A 74 1.49 -25.03 0.17
N SER A 75 0.59 -25.99 0.39
CA SER A 75 0.33 -27.04 -0.60
C SER A 75 -0.67 -26.58 -1.66
N ILE A 76 -0.44 -26.96 -2.92
CA ILE A 76 -1.37 -26.72 -4.03
C ILE A 76 -2.77 -27.31 -3.76
N SER A 77 -2.86 -28.38 -2.96
CA SER A 77 -4.14 -28.96 -2.55
C SER A 77 -5.02 -28.00 -1.75
N ASN A 78 -4.42 -26.97 -1.11
CA ASN A 78 -5.11 -25.92 -0.36
C ASN A 78 -5.31 -24.63 -1.19
N LYS A 79 -5.12 -24.66 -2.51
CA LYS A 79 -5.15 -23.44 -3.35
C LYS A 79 -6.42 -22.61 -3.13
N LYS A 80 -7.59 -23.24 -3.04
CA LYS A 80 -8.87 -22.54 -2.83
C LYS A 80 -8.92 -21.85 -1.46
N GLU A 81 -8.51 -22.55 -0.41
CA GLU A 81 -8.42 -22.04 0.95
C GLU A 81 -7.42 -20.87 1.06
N ILE A 82 -6.29 -20.97 0.37
CA ILE A 82 -5.27 -19.92 0.28
C ILE A 82 -5.86 -18.66 -0.35
N ILE A 83 -6.44 -18.78 -1.55
CA ILE A 83 -7.00 -17.64 -2.30
C ILE A 83 -8.10 -16.97 -1.48
N ASN A 84 -9.07 -17.73 -0.97
CA ASN A 84 -10.12 -17.16 -0.13
C ASN A 84 -9.57 -16.50 1.14
N SER A 85 -8.50 -17.04 1.73
CA SER A 85 -7.86 -16.41 2.88
C SER A 85 -7.17 -15.12 2.52
N TYR A 86 -6.50 -15.05 1.36
CA TYR A 86 -5.91 -13.83 0.83
C TYR A 86 -6.98 -12.77 0.51
N ASP A 87 -8.07 -13.15 -0.15
CA ASP A 87 -9.17 -12.22 -0.47
C ASP A 87 -9.82 -11.63 0.79
N ASN A 88 -9.97 -12.44 1.86
CA ASN A 88 -10.43 -11.94 3.15
C ASN A 88 -9.42 -10.98 3.81
N SER A 89 -8.11 -11.14 3.62
CA SER A 89 -7.12 -10.17 4.12
C SER A 89 -7.12 -8.87 3.33
N ILE A 90 -7.40 -8.92 2.03
CA ILE A 90 -7.65 -7.74 1.19
C ILE A 90 -8.91 -7.01 1.65
N LEU A 91 -10.01 -7.72 1.88
CA LEU A 91 -11.25 -7.14 2.43
C LEU A 91 -11.02 -6.44 3.77
N TYR A 92 -10.22 -7.05 4.65
CA TYR A 92 -9.87 -6.44 5.92
C TYR A 92 -8.97 -5.20 5.76
N THR A 93 -8.01 -5.25 4.84
CA THR A 93 -7.16 -4.09 4.50
C THR A 93 -8.01 -2.92 4.00
N ASP A 94 -8.97 -3.18 3.10
CA ASP A 94 -9.93 -2.17 2.63
C ASP A 94 -10.71 -1.54 3.80
N PHE A 95 -11.21 -2.37 4.73
CA PHE A 95 -11.87 -1.89 5.93
C PHE A 95 -10.98 -0.96 6.76
N VAL A 96 -9.73 -1.34 7.04
CA VAL A 96 -8.79 -0.51 7.83
C VAL A 96 -8.53 0.82 7.12
N LEU A 97 -8.27 0.79 5.80
CA LEU A 97 -8.06 1.99 4.99
C LEU A 97 -9.30 2.90 4.99
N SER A 98 -10.51 2.33 4.92
CA SER A 98 -11.76 3.07 5.01
C SER A 98 -11.89 3.81 6.35
N LYS A 99 -11.46 3.19 7.46
CA LYS A 99 -11.44 3.80 8.79
C LYS A 99 -10.45 4.96 8.83
N ILE A 100 -9.24 4.79 8.29
CA ILE A 100 -8.23 5.85 8.20
C ILE A 100 -8.80 7.05 7.43
N ILE A 101 -9.35 6.82 6.24
CA ILE A 101 -10.00 7.86 5.42
C ILE A 101 -11.11 8.56 6.21
N HIS A 102 -11.95 7.83 6.93
CA HIS A 102 -13.02 8.42 7.72
C HIS A 102 -12.48 9.33 8.84
N LYS A 103 -11.39 8.96 9.51
CA LYS A 103 -10.74 9.82 10.51
C LYS A 103 -10.15 11.07 9.87
N LEU A 104 -9.48 10.95 8.72
CA LEU A 104 -8.93 12.09 7.99
C LEU A 104 -10.05 13.04 7.50
N LYS A 105 -11.16 12.51 6.96
CA LYS A 105 -12.35 13.28 6.56
C LYS A 105 -12.86 14.15 7.71
N LYS A 106 -12.96 13.60 8.92
CA LYS A 106 -13.43 14.31 10.13
C LYS A 106 -12.54 15.48 10.54
N LYS A 107 -11.25 15.50 10.17
CA LYS A 107 -10.37 16.63 10.49
C LYS A 107 -10.72 17.91 9.73
N ASN A 108 -11.42 17.81 8.60
CA ASN A 108 -11.81 18.96 7.77
C ASN A 108 -10.64 19.92 7.49
N VAL A 109 -9.48 19.36 7.11
CA VAL A 109 -8.26 20.10 6.73
C VAL A 109 -7.80 19.68 5.33
N VAL A 110 -6.82 20.39 4.79
CA VAL A 110 -6.09 19.97 3.58
C VAL A 110 -5.29 18.72 3.94
N SER A 111 -5.70 17.56 3.44
CA SER A 111 -5.08 16.28 3.74
C SER A 111 -5.27 15.31 2.59
N TYR A 112 -4.36 14.36 2.48
CA TYR A 112 -4.47 13.22 1.59
C TYR A 112 -3.95 11.96 2.28
N MET A 113 -4.32 10.80 1.76
CA MET A 113 -3.76 9.49 2.09
C MET A 113 -3.17 8.92 0.81
N TYR A 114 -1.95 8.41 0.91
CA TYR A 114 -1.25 7.71 -0.16
C TYR A 114 -1.02 6.28 0.32
N TYR A 115 -1.66 5.31 -0.32
CA TYR A 115 -1.47 3.89 -0.04
C TYR A 115 -0.76 3.24 -1.22
N ILE A 116 0.21 2.39 -0.90
CA ILE A 116 0.96 1.58 -1.85
C ILE A 116 1.35 0.27 -1.14
N SER A 117 1.18 -0.87 -1.81
CA SER A 117 1.78 -2.13 -1.35
C SER A 117 3.28 -2.13 -1.65
N ASP A 118 4.09 -2.74 -0.80
CA ASP A 118 5.52 -2.90 -1.04
C ASP A 118 5.80 -3.88 -2.19
N HIS A 119 5.04 -4.98 -2.24
CA HIS A 119 5.03 -5.95 -3.34
C HIS A 119 3.65 -6.62 -3.45
N GLY A 120 3.48 -7.48 -4.46
CA GLY A 120 2.33 -8.36 -4.64
C GLY A 120 2.63 -9.81 -4.22
N GLU A 121 1.82 -10.76 -4.65
CA GLU A 121 1.84 -12.12 -4.09
C GLU A 121 1.49 -13.17 -5.15
N ASN A 122 2.22 -14.30 -5.18
CA ASN A 122 1.81 -15.46 -5.98
C ASN A 122 0.90 -16.38 -5.17
N LEU A 123 -0.21 -16.82 -5.76
CA LEU A 123 -1.18 -17.74 -5.14
C LEU A 123 -1.42 -18.99 -6.01
N PHE A 124 -0.35 -19.52 -6.62
CA PHE A 124 -0.37 -20.57 -7.64
C PHE A 124 -1.00 -20.14 -8.98
N ASP A 125 -0.89 -18.85 -9.32
CA ASP A 125 -1.49 -18.27 -10.52
C ASP A 125 -0.51 -18.20 -11.71
N THR A 126 0.71 -18.68 -11.53
CA THR A 126 1.72 -18.84 -12.58
C THR A 126 1.74 -20.28 -13.10
N GLU A 127 2.19 -20.47 -14.35
CA GLU A 127 2.27 -21.80 -14.98
C GLU A 127 3.23 -22.75 -14.24
N ASP A 128 4.29 -22.21 -13.64
CA ASP A 128 5.25 -22.92 -12.80
C ASP A 128 4.78 -23.11 -11.34
N GLY A 129 3.56 -22.70 -11.00
CA GLY A 129 2.95 -22.96 -9.69
C GLY A 129 3.62 -22.23 -8.53
N LYS A 130 4.07 -20.98 -8.73
CA LYS A 130 4.67 -20.17 -7.66
C LYS A 130 3.65 -19.83 -6.56
N ILE A 131 4.13 -19.82 -5.32
CA ILE A 131 3.42 -19.32 -4.14
C ILE A 131 4.36 -18.39 -3.36
N LEU A 132 3.81 -17.42 -2.65
CA LEU A 132 4.54 -16.37 -1.94
C LEU A 132 5.24 -15.40 -2.92
N HIS A 133 6.29 -14.73 -2.44
CA HIS A 133 7.04 -13.70 -3.14
C HIS A 133 8.54 -13.82 -2.84
N GLY A 134 9.35 -13.02 -3.53
CA GLY A 134 10.80 -12.97 -3.37
C GLY A 134 11.56 -13.87 -4.35
N PHE A 135 10.94 -14.22 -5.49
CA PHE A 135 11.62 -15.01 -6.51
C PHE A 135 12.67 -14.19 -7.26
N GLU A 136 13.76 -14.83 -7.68
CA GLU A 136 14.83 -14.17 -8.46
C GLU A 136 14.30 -13.51 -9.73
N THR A 137 13.46 -14.26 -10.45
CA THR A 137 12.65 -13.76 -11.55
C THR A 137 11.23 -13.61 -11.04
N PRO A 138 10.81 -12.39 -10.65
CA PRO A 138 9.50 -12.18 -10.07
C PRO A 138 8.43 -12.42 -11.12
N SER A 139 7.26 -12.90 -10.69
CA SER A 139 6.10 -12.96 -11.57
C SER A 139 5.48 -11.58 -11.75
N LYS A 140 4.56 -11.44 -12.72
CA LYS A 140 3.71 -10.25 -12.84
C LYS A 140 2.88 -9.97 -11.58
N PHE A 141 2.58 -11.00 -10.78
CA PHE A 141 1.77 -10.90 -9.57
C PHE A 141 2.59 -10.37 -8.38
N GLU A 142 3.91 -10.54 -8.37
CA GLU A 142 4.80 -9.95 -7.35
C GLU A 142 5.05 -8.46 -7.59
N ILE A 143 5.04 -8.01 -8.85
CA ILE A 143 5.38 -6.62 -9.20
C ILE A 143 4.15 -5.73 -9.44
N LYS A 144 2.99 -6.30 -9.75
CA LYS A 144 1.76 -5.54 -9.96
C LYS A 144 1.06 -5.30 -8.62
N ILE A 145 1.26 -4.11 -8.08
CA ILE A 145 0.78 -3.70 -6.76
C ILE A 145 -0.39 -2.71 -6.83
N PRO A 146 -1.27 -2.68 -5.81
CA PRO A 146 -2.23 -1.60 -5.65
C PRO A 146 -1.53 -0.32 -5.17
N LEU A 147 -1.94 0.80 -5.78
CA LEU A 147 -1.62 2.15 -5.34
C LEU A 147 -2.92 2.95 -5.46
N PHE A 148 -3.32 3.64 -4.39
CA PHE A 148 -4.38 4.63 -4.52
C PHE A 148 -4.15 5.84 -3.62
N ILE A 149 -4.77 6.94 -4.03
CA ILE A 149 -4.67 8.21 -3.33
C ILE A 149 -6.09 8.68 -3.01
N TRP A 150 -6.31 8.99 -1.74
CA TRP A 150 -7.52 9.68 -1.30
C TRP A 150 -7.18 11.11 -0.91
N THR A 151 -8.01 12.07 -1.29
CA THR A 151 -7.83 13.49 -0.98
C THR A 151 -9.07 14.08 -0.30
N SER A 152 -8.86 15.01 0.64
CA SER A 152 -9.97 15.70 1.29
C SER A 152 -10.63 16.72 0.35
N LYS A 153 -11.88 17.10 0.62
CA LYS A 153 -12.55 18.18 -0.14
C LYS A 153 -11.72 19.46 -0.17
N LYS A 154 -11.16 19.87 0.98
CA LYS A 154 -10.27 21.04 1.06
C LYS A 154 -9.00 20.88 0.23
N TYR A 155 -8.43 19.67 0.17
CA TYR A 155 -7.29 19.40 -0.72
C TYR A 155 -7.70 19.57 -2.18
N ASN A 156 -8.83 18.99 -2.60
CA ASN A 156 -9.34 19.10 -3.98
C ASN A 156 -9.58 20.55 -4.41
N HIS A 157 -10.17 21.37 -3.53
CA HIS A 157 -10.39 22.79 -3.82
C HIS A 157 -9.08 23.58 -3.92
N LYS A 158 -8.12 23.30 -3.03
CA LYS A 158 -6.87 24.06 -2.97
C LYS A 158 -5.91 23.69 -4.10
N TYR A 159 -5.91 22.42 -4.52
CA TYR A 159 -4.91 21.86 -5.42
C TYR A 159 -5.56 21.09 -6.58
N SER A 160 -6.55 21.71 -7.23
CA SER A 160 -7.33 21.11 -8.32
C SER A 160 -6.47 20.62 -9.49
N GLU A 161 -5.43 21.37 -9.89
CA GLU A 161 -4.49 20.96 -10.96
C GLU A 161 -3.83 19.60 -10.64
N LYS A 162 -3.53 19.31 -9.37
CA LYS A 162 -2.96 18.02 -8.97
C LYS A 162 -3.95 16.89 -9.14
N ILE A 163 -5.22 17.13 -8.78
CA ILE A 163 -6.29 16.14 -8.93
C ILE A 163 -6.53 15.84 -10.41
N GLU A 164 -6.54 16.86 -11.26
CA GLU A 164 -6.65 16.70 -12.70
C GLU A 164 -5.51 15.84 -13.27
N ASN A 165 -4.27 16.14 -12.89
CA ASN A 165 -3.10 15.37 -13.33
C ASN A 165 -3.16 13.91 -12.82
N LEU A 166 -3.53 13.68 -11.56
CA LEU A 166 -3.71 12.33 -11.01
C LEU A 166 -4.74 11.53 -11.82
N ASN A 167 -5.90 12.13 -12.12
CA ASN A 167 -6.96 11.48 -12.90
C ASN A 167 -6.51 11.20 -14.33
N LYS A 168 -5.82 12.15 -14.98
CA LYS A 168 -5.27 11.98 -16.33
C LYS A 168 -4.23 10.85 -16.39
N ASN A 169 -3.47 10.66 -15.32
CA ASN A 169 -2.36 9.72 -15.27
C ASN A 169 -2.71 8.33 -14.70
N ILE A 170 -3.99 8.07 -14.35
CA ILE A 170 -4.40 6.85 -13.63
C ILE A 170 -4.02 5.53 -14.33
N ASN A 171 -4.01 5.52 -15.67
CA ASN A 171 -3.69 4.35 -16.49
C ASN A 171 -2.28 4.39 -17.09
N GLN A 172 -1.46 5.38 -16.69
CA GLN A 172 -0.10 5.52 -17.22
C GLN A 172 0.86 4.57 -16.51
N LYS A 173 2.05 4.41 -17.08
CA LYS A 173 3.14 3.65 -16.44
C LYS A 173 3.52 4.34 -15.14
N ILE A 174 3.14 3.75 -14.01
CA ILE A 174 3.49 4.19 -12.66
C ILE A 174 4.24 3.04 -11.98
N SER A 175 5.22 3.39 -11.16
CA SER A 175 5.97 2.46 -10.32
C SER A 175 6.17 3.04 -8.91
N SER A 176 6.56 2.18 -7.96
CA SER A 176 6.91 2.62 -6.61
C SER A 176 8.08 3.61 -6.57
N ALA A 177 8.95 3.63 -7.60
CA ALA A 177 10.00 4.63 -7.74
C ALA A 177 9.47 6.07 -7.87
N ASN A 178 8.24 6.25 -8.38
CA ASN A 178 7.60 7.57 -8.47
C ASN A 178 7.09 8.09 -7.11
N THR A 179 7.08 7.27 -6.05
CA THR A 179 6.50 7.59 -4.74
C THR A 179 7.13 8.82 -4.10
N PHE A 180 8.46 8.90 -4.08
CA PHE A 180 9.18 9.99 -3.43
C PHE A 180 8.79 11.35 -4.02
N GLN A 181 8.91 11.47 -5.34
CA GLN A 181 8.62 12.73 -6.04
C GLN A 181 7.14 13.07 -5.97
N THR A 182 6.25 12.08 -6.06
CA THR A 182 4.79 12.30 -5.98
C THR A 182 4.35 12.77 -4.59
N ILE A 183 4.87 12.18 -3.50
CA ILE A 183 4.52 12.60 -2.13
C ILE A 183 4.98 14.03 -1.88
N LEU A 184 6.20 14.39 -2.31
CA LEU A 184 6.70 15.76 -2.19
C LEU A 184 5.84 16.75 -2.99
N ASP A 185 5.48 16.39 -4.23
CA ASP A 185 4.62 17.21 -5.08
C ASP A 185 3.25 17.41 -4.43
N LEU A 186 2.60 16.34 -3.96
CA LEU A 186 1.31 16.41 -3.26
C LEU A 186 1.38 17.22 -1.96
N SER A 187 2.55 17.24 -1.31
CA SER A 187 2.80 18.03 -0.09
C SER A 187 3.19 19.49 -0.38
N HIS A 188 3.32 19.90 -1.64
CA HIS A 188 3.86 21.20 -2.04
C HIS A 188 5.25 21.48 -1.46
N ILE A 189 6.09 20.44 -1.42
CA ILE A 189 7.49 20.54 -1.01
C ILE A 189 8.33 20.46 -2.27
N SER A 190 9.17 21.48 -2.48
CA SER A 190 10.14 21.52 -3.57
C SER A 190 11.54 21.74 -3.03
N TYR A 191 12.52 21.27 -3.78
CA TYR A 191 13.94 21.49 -3.54
C TYR A 191 14.63 21.83 -4.89
N PRO A 192 15.85 22.38 -4.89
CA PRO A 192 16.58 22.63 -6.14
C PRO A 192 16.66 21.35 -6.98
N ASN A 193 16.32 21.43 -8.28
CA ASN A 193 16.27 20.28 -9.20
C ASN A 193 15.19 19.23 -8.88
N PHE A 194 14.06 19.64 -8.28
CA PHE A 194 12.88 18.79 -8.15
C PHE A 194 12.47 18.16 -9.49
N GLU A 195 12.43 16.82 -9.56
CA GLU A 195 12.18 16.05 -10.78
C GLU A 195 10.67 15.95 -11.06
N LYS A 196 10.10 17.02 -11.60
CA LYS A 196 8.66 17.12 -11.91
C LYS A 196 8.15 15.96 -12.77
N GLN A 197 9.00 15.43 -13.64
CA GLN A 197 8.69 14.32 -14.55
C GLN A 197 8.48 12.98 -13.84
N GLN A 198 8.89 12.86 -12.57
CA GLN A 198 8.73 11.64 -11.77
C GLN A 198 7.48 11.67 -10.86
N SER A 199 6.75 12.79 -10.83
CA SER A 199 5.51 12.91 -10.07
C SER A 199 4.30 12.77 -10.98
N PHE A 200 3.47 11.74 -10.77
CA PHE A 200 2.24 11.56 -11.52
C PHE A 200 1.10 12.52 -11.08
N ALA A 201 1.35 13.34 -10.06
CA ALA A 201 0.51 14.51 -9.71
C ALA A 201 0.94 15.79 -10.47
N ASN A 202 1.98 15.71 -11.28
CA ASN A 202 2.51 16.84 -12.06
C ASN A 202 2.10 16.73 -13.53
N LYS A 203 1.85 17.89 -14.16
CA LYS A 203 1.56 17.95 -15.61
C LYS A 203 2.74 17.53 -16.49
N LYS A 204 3.97 17.55 -15.94
CA LYS A 204 5.19 17.14 -16.65
C LYS A 204 5.52 15.66 -16.49
N PHE A 205 4.66 14.86 -15.86
CA PHE A 205 4.89 13.43 -15.64
C PHE A 205 5.30 12.73 -16.94
N ASP A 206 6.40 11.98 -16.88
CA ASP A 206 6.88 11.19 -18.01
C ASP A 206 6.06 9.91 -18.14
N THR A 207 5.02 9.97 -18.97
CA THR A 207 4.16 8.80 -19.28
C THR A 207 4.88 7.74 -20.11
N LEU A 208 6.05 8.06 -20.68
CA LEU A 208 6.87 7.16 -21.49
C LEU A 208 8.02 6.54 -20.69
N GLN A 209 8.08 6.77 -19.38
CA GLN A 209 9.12 6.23 -18.52
C GLN A 209 9.25 4.70 -18.70
N LYS A 210 10.49 4.22 -18.69
CA LYS A 210 10.78 2.79 -18.68
C LYS A 210 10.78 2.31 -17.25
N ARG A 211 9.99 1.29 -16.95
CA ARG A 211 9.94 0.68 -15.62
C ARG A 211 10.98 -0.42 -15.51
N THR A 212 11.68 -0.43 -14.39
CA THR A 212 12.68 -1.43 -14.07
C THR A 212 12.40 -2.07 -12.72
N PHE A 213 12.89 -3.29 -12.54
CA PHE A 213 12.86 -4.02 -11.29
C PHE A 213 14.29 -4.45 -10.92
N TYR A 214 14.69 -4.17 -9.67
CA TYR A 214 15.96 -4.62 -9.13
C TYR A 214 15.77 -5.98 -8.46
N THR A 215 16.42 -7.01 -9.00
CA THR A 215 16.32 -8.37 -8.48
C THR A 215 17.17 -8.57 -7.22
N VAL A 216 16.90 -9.65 -6.50
CA VAL A 216 17.72 -10.09 -5.35
C VAL A 216 19.18 -10.35 -5.72
N ASN A 217 19.47 -10.69 -6.98
CA ASN A 217 20.81 -10.90 -7.50
C ASN A 217 21.46 -9.61 -8.06
N LYS A 218 20.91 -8.44 -7.69
CA LYS A 218 21.38 -7.10 -8.09
C LYS A 218 21.37 -6.88 -9.61
N THR A 219 20.50 -7.59 -10.33
CA THR A 219 20.28 -7.37 -11.76
C THR A 219 19.10 -6.43 -11.99
N VAL A 220 19.08 -5.75 -13.14
CA VAL A 220 17.99 -4.84 -13.52
C VAL A 220 17.17 -5.48 -14.63
N LEU A 221 15.92 -5.81 -14.34
CA LEU A 221 14.94 -6.28 -15.32
C LEU A 221 14.18 -5.09 -15.90
N LYS A 222 13.97 -5.07 -17.22
CA LYS A 222 13.07 -4.13 -17.89
C LYS A 222 11.67 -4.72 -17.89
N LEU A 223 10.69 -3.96 -17.45
CA LEU A 223 9.28 -4.40 -17.35
C LEU A 223 8.43 -4.00 -18.57
N ASP A 224 9.01 -3.22 -19.49
CA ASP A 224 8.38 -2.66 -20.69
C ASP A 224 9.18 -2.98 -21.95
#